data_AF-A0A933F8X5-F1
#
_entry.id   AF-A0A933F8X5-F1
#
_cell.length_a   1.000
_cell.length_b   1.000
_cell.length_c   1.000
_cell.angle_alpha   90.00
_cell.angle_beta   90.00
_cell.angle_gamma   90.00
#
_symmetry.space_group_name_H-M   'P 1'
#
loop_
_entity.id
_entity.type
_entity.pdbx_description
1 polymer ?
#
loop_
_entity_poly.entity_id
_entity_poly.type
_entity_poly.pdbx_seq_one_letter_code
_entity_poly.pdbx_strand_id
1 'polypeptide(L)'
;MVAIVESKNPGNKRPRRATLSMMAALAVILWNVPAHSAELCKEGKKQLRGDYEILQGSGGLWGYMEKSGLKDKSVLGLQVDNKLQRAVVAFETSCEPDSQKKPDEAMFNKIKEGIGRARNIHNKTPGRTPVDEILTGLETLSKDLDGLLQSLL
;
A
#
# COMPACT_ATOMS: atom_id res chain seq x y z
N MET A 1 16.19 -12.52 -84.61
CA MET A 1 15.17 -12.76 -83.56
C MET A 1 15.81 -12.50 -82.22
N VAL A 2 15.38 -11.44 -81.55
CA VAL A 2 15.87 -11.00 -80.25
C VAL A 2 15.02 -11.68 -79.18
N ALA A 3 15.65 -12.35 -78.22
CA ALA A 3 15.03 -12.72 -76.96
C ALA A 3 15.99 -12.34 -75.83
N ILE A 4 15.78 -11.16 -75.28
CA ILE A 4 16.35 -10.71 -74.01
C ILE A 4 15.51 -11.40 -72.93
N VAL A 5 16.11 -12.25 -72.10
CA VAL A 5 15.48 -12.74 -70.87
C VAL A 5 15.88 -11.79 -69.74
N GLU A 6 14.92 -10.98 -69.36
CA GLU A 6 14.98 -9.97 -68.30
C GLU A 6 15.03 -10.63 -66.91
N SER A 7 16.05 -10.27 -66.12
CA SER A 7 16.18 -10.68 -64.73
C SER A 7 15.14 -9.96 -63.87
N LYS A 8 14.20 -10.71 -63.29
CA LYS A 8 13.17 -10.17 -62.40
C LYS A 8 13.46 -10.55 -60.96
N ASN A 9 14.02 -9.60 -60.21
CA ASN A 9 13.86 -9.51 -58.76
C ASN A 9 13.02 -8.26 -58.49
N PRO A 10 11.84 -8.40 -57.86
CA PRO A 10 11.69 -7.67 -56.61
C PRO A 10 10.76 -8.36 -55.61
N GLY A 11 11.04 -8.19 -54.31
CA GLY A 11 9.99 -8.31 -53.32
C GLY A 11 10.41 -8.50 -51.88
N ASN A 12 11.33 -7.69 -51.36
CA ASN A 12 11.53 -7.55 -49.92
C ASN A 12 10.23 -7.04 -49.25
N LYS A 13 9.41 -7.95 -48.72
CA LYS A 13 8.18 -7.64 -47.98
C LYS A 13 8.56 -7.14 -46.58
N ARG A 14 8.61 -5.82 -46.38
CA ARG A 14 8.74 -5.24 -45.04
C ARG A 14 7.51 -5.57 -44.17
N PRO A 15 7.68 -6.04 -42.93
CA PRO A 15 6.57 -6.23 -41.99
C PRO A 15 6.20 -4.89 -41.33
N ARG A 16 5.50 -4.00 -42.05
CA ARG A 16 5.05 -2.70 -41.51
C ARG A 16 3.80 -2.78 -40.62
N ARG A 17 3.11 -3.93 -40.58
CA ARG A 17 1.84 -4.08 -39.82
C ARG A 17 2.03 -4.46 -38.34
N ALA A 18 3.12 -5.14 -37.98
CA ALA A 18 3.33 -5.57 -36.59
C ALA A 18 3.74 -4.40 -35.66
N THR A 19 4.48 -3.42 -36.18
CA THR A 19 4.99 -2.28 -35.39
C THR A 19 3.91 -1.26 -35.02
N LEU A 20 2.87 -1.09 -35.85
CA LEU A 20 1.81 -0.11 -35.59
C LEU A 20 0.84 -0.58 -34.47
N SER A 21 0.58 -1.89 -34.39
CA SER A 21 -0.34 -2.45 -33.39
C SER A 21 0.27 -2.49 -31.98
N MET A 22 1.60 -2.63 -31.87
CA MET A 22 2.31 -2.66 -30.59
C MET A 22 2.38 -1.27 -29.93
N MET A 23 2.49 -0.20 -30.73
CA MET A 23 2.44 1.19 -30.24
C MET A 23 1.06 1.57 -29.68
N ALA A 24 -0.02 1.11 -30.33
CA ALA A 24 -1.39 1.39 -29.87
C ALA A 24 -1.71 0.68 -28.55
N ALA A 25 -1.26 -0.56 -28.37
CA ALA A 25 -1.43 -1.30 -27.11
C ALA A 25 -0.64 -0.64 -25.95
N LEU A 26 0.58 -0.16 -26.21
CA LEU A 26 1.39 0.54 -25.21
C LEU A 26 0.75 1.88 -24.78
N ALA A 27 0.15 2.61 -25.71
CA ALA A 27 -0.55 3.86 -25.43
C ALA A 27 -1.79 3.66 -24.53
N VAL A 28 -2.54 2.58 -24.70
CA VAL A 28 -3.72 2.26 -23.86
C VAL A 28 -3.29 1.87 -22.44
N ILE A 29 -2.18 1.15 -22.28
CA ILE A 29 -1.67 0.77 -20.96
C ILE A 29 -1.20 2.01 -20.18
N LEU A 30 -0.49 2.93 -20.83
CA LEU A 30 0.01 4.16 -20.20
C LEU A 30 -1.11 5.13 -19.79
N TRP A 31 -2.27 5.10 -20.45
CA TRP A 31 -3.39 5.99 -20.13
C TRP A 31 -4.21 5.56 -18.90
N ASN A 32 -4.20 4.26 -18.55
CA ASN A 32 -5.06 3.72 -17.48
C ASN A 32 -4.40 3.73 -16.08
N VAL A 33 -3.07 3.77 -15.99
CA VAL A 33 -2.33 3.86 -14.70
C VAL A 33 -2.73 5.05 -13.82
N PRO A 34 -2.93 6.29 -14.34
CA PRO A 34 -3.29 7.42 -13.49
C PRO A 34 -4.70 7.33 -12.91
N ALA A 35 -5.64 6.63 -13.56
CA ALA A 35 -7.03 6.56 -13.08
C ALA A 35 -7.18 5.67 -11.84
N HIS A 36 -6.52 4.52 -11.81
CA HIS A 36 -6.61 3.57 -10.70
C HIS A 36 -5.91 4.10 -9.43
N SER A 37 -4.71 4.67 -9.59
CA SER A 37 -3.98 5.30 -8.48
C SER A 37 -4.70 6.55 -7.95
N ALA A 38 -5.36 7.33 -8.80
CA ALA A 38 -6.15 8.48 -8.36
C ALA A 38 -7.36 8.09 -7.49
N GLU A 39 -8.09 7.04 -7.86
CA GLU A 39 -9.22 6.55 -7.07
C GLU A 39 -8.74 5.97 -5.73
N LEU A 40 -7.68 5.16 -5.76
CA LEU A 40 -7.05 4.63 -4.55
C LEU A 40 -6.55 5.75 -3.63
N CYS A 41 -6.01 6.83 -4.19
CA CYS A 41 -5.59 7.99 -3.40
C CYS A 41 -6.73 8.79 -2.81
N LYS A 42 -7.86 8.87 -3.50
CA LYS A 42 -9.03 9.60 -3.02
C LYS A 42 -9.72 8.86 -1.88
N GLU A 43 -10.16 7.63 -2.15
CA GLU A 43 -10.93 6.86 -1.17
C GLU A 43 -10.03 6.16 -0.15
N GLY A 44 -8.89 5.63 -0.58
CA GLY A 44 -7.95 4.95 0.30
C GLY A 44 -7.35 5.86 1.36
N LYS A 45 -7.00 7.11 1.01
CA LYS A 45 -6.52 8.11 1.99
C LYS A 45 -7.59 8.39 3.05
N LYS A 46 -8.81 8.67 2.59
CA LYS A 46 -9.94 8.97 3.47
C LYS A 46 -10.21 7.79 4.42
N GLN A 47 -10.19 6.57 3.89
CA GLN A 47 -10.39 5.37 4.68
C GLN A 47 -9.28 5.16 5.71
N LEU A 48 -8.01 5.15 5.30
CA LEU A 48 -6.89 4.89 6.21
C LEU A 48 -6.81 5.94 7.32
N ARG A 49 -6.98 7.23 6.99
CA ARG A 49 -7.01 8.29 7.99
C ARG A 49 -8.20 8.13 8.93
N GLY A 50 -9.41 7.90 8.41
CA GLY A 50 -10.60 7.71 9.25
C GLY A 50 -10.48 6.49 10.19
N ASP A 51 -10.00 5.36 9.68
CA ASP A 51 -9.78 4.15 10.49
C ASP A 51 -8.72 4.38 11.58
N TYR A 52 -7.65 5.10 11.26
CA TYR A 52 -6.61 5.49 12.22
C TYR A 52 -7.14 6.47 13.28
N GLU A 53 -7.90 7.49 12.88
CA GLU A 53 -8.51 8.47 13.78
C GLU A 53 -9.52 7.84 14.73
N ILE A 54 -10.28 6.84 14.31
CA ILE A 54 -11.16 6.07 15.20
C ILE A 54 -10.35 5.39 16.32
N LEU A 55 -9.22 4.76 15.99
CA LEU A 55 -8.34 4.14 16.98
C LEU A 55 -7.71 5.19 17.91
N GLN A 56 -7.20 6.29 17.36
CA GLN A 56 -6.58 7.35 18.17
C GLN A 56 -7.61 8.10 19.04
N GLY A 57 -8.84 8.26 18.56
CA GLY A 57 -9.93 8.90 19.28
C GLY A 57 -10.33 8.17 20.56
N SER A 58 -10.05 6.87 20.67
CA SER A 58 -10.21 6.10 21.92
C SER A 58 -8.97 6.09 22.82
N GLY A 59 -7.91 6.80 22.42
CA GLY A 59 -6.62 6.90 23.12
C GLY A 59 -5.51 6.03 22.53
N GLY A 60 -5.74 5.36 21.40
CA GLY A 60 -4.76 4.49 20.76
C GLY A 60 -4.41 3.26 21.59
N LEU A 61 -3.40 2.52 21.14
CA LEU A 61 -2.88 1.38 21.88
C LEU A 61 -2.15 1.80 23.15
N TRP A 62 -1.50 2.97 23.15
CA TRP A 62 -0.92 3.54 24.36
C TRP A 62 -1.97 3.75 25.46
N GLY A 63 -3.05 4.48 25.15
CA GLY A 63 -4.12 4.76 26.11
C GLY A 63 -4.87 3.50 26.53
N TYR A 64 -5.00 2.52 25.63
CA TYR A 64 -5.49 1.18 25.98
C TYR A 64 -4.61 0.53 27.05
N MET A 65 -3.28 0.49 26.87
CA MET A 65 -2.36 -0.14 27.83
C MET A 65 -2.36 0.58 29.18
N GLU A 66 -2.40 1.91 29.18
CA GLU A 66 -2.49 2.73 30.40
C GLU A 66 -3.74 2.37 31.24
N LYS A 67 -4.88 2.13 30.59
CA LYS A 67 -6.14 1.79 31.25
C LYS A 67 -6.29 0.30 31.59
N SER A 68 -5.45 -0.54 31.00
CA SER A 68 -5.56 -2.01 31.05
C SER A 68 -4.69 -2.67 32.11
N GLY A 69 -4.10 -1.88 33.03
CA GLY A 69 -3.14 -2.41 34.01
C GLY A 69 -1.79 -2.81 33.40
N LEU A 70 -1.47 -2.32 32.19
CA LEU A 70 -0.23 -2.57 31.46
C LEU A 70 0.62 -1.31 31.30
N LYS A 71 0.48 -0.38 32.26
CA LYS A 71 1.07 0.97 32.21
C LYS A 71 2.59 0.96 32.06
N ASP A 72 3.25 0.09 32.79
CA ASP A 72 4.69 -0.18 32.76
C ASP A 72 5.20 -0.66 31.39
N LYS A 73 4.30 -1.13 30.51
CA LYS A 73 4.60 -1.53 29.13
C LYS A 73 3.96 -0.62 28.08
N SER A 74 3.28 0.46 28.48
CA SER A 74 2.47 1.27 27.57
C SER A 74 3.27 1.94 26.45
N VAL A 75 4.58 2.15 26.67
CA VAL A 75 5.51 2.65 25.65
C VAL A 75 5.49 1.77 24.39
N LEU A 76 5.24 0.46 24.52
CA LEU A 76 5.07 -0.42 23.36
C LEU A 76 3.85 0.00 22.53
N GLY A 77 2.71 0.28 23.17
CA GLY A 77 1.52 0.80 22.50
C GLY A 77 1.80 2.11 21.78
N LEU A 78 2.52 3.03 22.43
CA LEU A 78 2.91 4.32 21.84
C LEU A 78 3.79 4.14 20.60
N GLN A 79 4.74 3.19 20.64
CA GLN A 79 5.58 2.87 19.48
C GLN A 79 4.74 2.36 18.31
N VAL A 80 3.77 1.47 18.57
CA VAL A 80 2.88 0.96 17.52
C VAL A 80 2.00 2.08 16.96
N ASP A 81 1.43 2.93 17.81
CA ASP A 81 0.62 4.09 17.40
C ASP A 81 1.42 5.00 16.44
N ASN A 82 2.66 5.35 16.82
CA ASN A 82 3.55 6.16 15.98
C ASN A 82 3.88 5.49 14.63
N LYS A 83 4.09 4.17 14.62
CA LYS A 83 4.35 3.42 13.39
C LYS A 83 3.14 3.41 12.45
N LEU A 84 1.93 3.23 12.99
CA LEU A 84 0.69 3.32 12.22
C LEU A 84 0.51 4.72 11.62
N GLN A 85 0.77 5.77 12.42
CA GLN A 85 0.72 7.15 11.92
C GLN A 85 1.66 7.34 10.73
N ARG A 86 2.92 6.91 10.87
CA ARG A 86 3.93 7.03 9.81
C ARG A 86 3.52 6.26 8.56
N ALA A 87 2.89 5.09 8.71
CA ALA A 87 2.41 4.28 7.59
C ALA A 87 1.27 4.98 6.84
N VAL A 88 0.31 5.56 7.56
CA VAL A 88 -0.77 6.37 6.98
C VAL A 88 -0.20 7.59 6.26
N VAL A 89 0.70 8.33 6.90
CA VAL A 89 1.35 9.50 6.28
C VAL A 89 2.14 9.10 5.04
N ALA A 90 2.88 7.99 5.06
CA ALA A 90 3.62 7.51 3.89
C ALA A 90 2.69 7.20 2.71
N PHE A 91 1.50 6.64 2.95
CA PHE A 91 0.48 6.46 1.92
C PHE A 91 -0.04 7.77 1.36
N GLU A 92 -0.22 8.77 2.21
CA GLU A 92 -0.72 10.07 1.77
C GLU A 92 0.31 10.84 0.95
N THR A 93 1.58 10.80 1.37
CA THR A 93 2.69 11.36 0.61
C THR A 93 2.85 10.65 -0.73
N SER A 94 2.65 9.31 -0.79
CA SER A 94 2.73 8.59 -2.05
C SER A 94 1.64 8.99 -3.07
N CYS A 95 0.55 9.58 -2.58
CA CYS A 95 -0.53 10.16 -3.38
C CYS A 95 -0.27 11.55 -3.93
N GLU A 96 0.80 12.23 -3.50
CA GLU A 96 1.12 13.56 -4.00
C GLU A 96 1.47 13.51 -5.50
N PRO A 97 1.15 14.56 -6.28
CA PRO A 97 1.38 14.56 -7.73
C PRO A 97 2.82 14.24 -8.12
N ASP A 98 3.77 14.78 -7.36
CA ASP A 98 5.23 14.68 -7.52
C ASP A 98 5.86 13.45 -6.87
N SER A 99 5.07 12.60 -6.18
CA SER A 99 5.58 11.35 -5.63
C SER A 99 6.11 10.43 -6.74
N GLN A 100 7.35 9.97 -6.54
CA GLN A 100 8.03 9.01 -7.42
C GLN A 100 7.39 7.61 -7.35
N LYS A 101 6.79 7.26 -6.21
CA LYS A 101 6.14 5.98 -5.98
C LYS A 101 4.66 6.22 -5.76
N LYS A 102 3.82 5.82 -6.72
CA LYS A 102 2.37 5.83 -6.55
C LYS A 102 1.94 4.67 -5.65
N PRO A 103 0.90 4.84 -4.83
CA PRO A 103 0.40 3.74 -4.01
C PRO A 103 -0.16 2.64 -4.91
N ASP A 104 -0.01 1.42 -4.43
CA ASP A 104 -0.69 0.25 -4.97
C ASP A 104 -1.64 -0.33 -3.91
N GLU A 105 -2.52 -1.23 -4.35
CA GLU A 105 -3.48 -1.88 -3.46
C GLU A 105 -2.79 -2.67 -2.34
N ALA A 106 -1.60 -3.21 -2.60
CA ALA A 106 -0.85 -3.99 -1.62
C ALA A 106 -0.43 -3.12 -0.43
N MET A 107 0.10 -1.92 -0.70
CA MET A 107 0.42 -0.92 0.32
C MET A 107 -0.83 -0.53 1.12
N PHE A 108 -1.92 -0.18 0.43
CA PHE A 108 -3.18 0.18 1.08
C PHE A 108 -3.68 -0.93 2.01
N ASN A 109 -3.74 -2.17 1.51
CA ASN A 109 -4.27 -3.32 2.26
C ASN A 109 -3.41 -3.64 3.48
N LYS A 110 -2.08 -3.57 3.39
CA LYS A 110 -1.20 -3.83 4.54
C LYS A 110 -1.36 -2.77 5.64
N ILE A 111 -1.53 -1.50 5.29
CA ILE A 111 -1.77 -0.43 6.29
C ILE A 111 -3.14 -0.63 6.94
N LYS A 112 -4.17 -0.90 6.13
CA LYS A 112 -5.52 -1.19 6.60
C LYS A 112 -5.55 -2.40 7.55
N GLU A 113 -4.83 -3.47 7.22
CA GLU A 113 -4.69 -4.64 8.08
C GLU A 113 -4.00 -4.29 9.41
N GLY A 114 -2.92 -3.49 9.36
CA GLY A 114 -2.24 -3.01 10.56
C GLY A 114 -3.16 -2.24 11.51
N ILE A 115 -3.96 -1.31 10.98
CA ILE A 115 -4.96 -0.58 11.77
C ILE A 115 -6.05 -1.52 12.30
N GLY A 116 -6.54 -2.45 11.47
CA GLY A 116 -7.54 -3.44 11.87
C GLY A 116 -7.06 -4.34 13.03
N ARG A 117 -5.80 -4.79 12.97
CA ARG A 117 -5.16 -5.55 14.05
C ARG A 117 -5.00 -4.72 15.32
N ALA A 118 -4.59 -3.46 15.20
CA ALA A 118 -4.51 -2.56 16.35
C ALA A 118 -5.88 -2.37 17.01
N ARG A 119 -6.94 -2.16 16.23
CA ARG A 119 -8.32 -2.09 16.75
C ARG A 119 -8.75 -3.40 17.42
N ASN A 120 -8.38 -4.55 16.85
CA ASN A 120 -8.67 -5.84 17.46
C ASN A 120 -8.00 -5.97 18.84
N ILE A 121 -6.72 -5.58 18.95
CA ILE A 121 -6.00 -5.56 20.23
C ILE A 121 -6.68 -4.60 21.22
N HIS A 122 -6.99 -3.38 20.79
CA HIS A 122 -7.65 -2.35 21.61
C HIS A 122 -9.01 -2.83 22.17
N ASN A 123 -9.71 -3.70 21.45
CA ASN A 123 -11.01 -4.23 21.87
C ASN A 123 -10.91 -5.44 22.81
N LYS A 124 -9.70 -5.96 23.08
CA LYS A 124 -9.51 -7.06 24.03
C LYS A 124 -9.73 -6.58 25.46
N THR A 125 -10.48 -7.34 26.25
CA THR A 125 -10.65 -7.06 27.69
C THR A 125 -9.52 -7.72 28.50
N PRO A 126 -8.67 -6.94 29.19
CA PRO A 126 -7.67 -7.50 30.11
C PRO A 126 -8.34 -8.38 31.17
N GLY A 127 -7.81 -9.58 31.38
CA GLY A 127 -8.38 -10.57 32.31
C GLY A 127 -9.35 -11.58 31.66
N ARG A 128 -9.91 -11.27 30.48
CA ARG A 128 -10.53 -12.30 29.61
C ARG A 128 -9.53 -12.83 28.60
N THR A 129 -8.70 -11.94 28.05
CA THR A 129 -7.55 -12.33 27.24
C THR A 129 -6.30 -12.34 28.12
N PRO A 130 -5.47 -13.40 28.04
CA PRO A 130 -4.19 -13.43 28.71
C PRO A 130 -3.32 -12.23 28.33
N VAL A 131 -2.61 -11.66 29.31
CA VAL A 131 -1.79 -10.45 29.11
C VAL A 131 -0.65 -10.72 28.12
N ASP A 132 -0.04 -11.88 28.19
CA ASP A 132 0.99 -12.35 27.27
C ASP A 132 0.49 -12.41 25.82
N GLU A 133 -0.76 -12.78 25.60
CA GLU A 133 -1.36 -12.78 24.26
C GLU A 133 -1.53 -11.36 23.71
N ILE A 134 -1.90 -10.41 24.57
CA ILE A 134 -1.99 -8.98 24.19
C ILE A 134 -0.61 -8.44 23.83
N LEU A 135 0.40 -8.70 24.66
CA LEU A 135 1.77 -8.23 24.44
C LEU A 135 2.39 -8.85 23.18
N THR A 136 2.23 -10.17 22.98
CA THR A 136 2.69 -10.86 21.78
C THR A 136 2.04 -10.29 20.53
N GLY A 137 0.74 -9.97 20.60
CA GLY A 137 0.02 -9.32 19.50
C GLY A 137 0.59 -7.94 19.16
N LEU A 138 0.91 -7.14 20.17
CA LEU A 138 1.54 -5.83 20.01
C LEU A 138 2.95 -5.92 19.43
N GLU A 139 3.78 -6.82 19.94
CA GLU A 139 5.15 -7.02 19.46
C GLU A 139 5.18 -7.49 18.01
N THR A 140 4.31 -8.45 17.66
CA THR A 140 4.18 -8.93 16.28
C THR A 140 3.72 -7.79 15.35
N LEU A 141 2.71 -7.02 15.77
CA LEU A 141 2.25 -5.86 15.00
C LEU A 141 3.35 -4.79 14.84
N SER A 142 4.08 -4.51 15.91
CA SER A 142 5.20 -3.58 15.91
C SER A 142 6.27 -3.97 14.88
N LYS A 143 6.61 -5.27 14.80
CA LYS A 143 7.58 -5.83 13.85
C LYS A 143 7.08 -5.81 12.41
N ASP A 144 5.81 -6.17 12.19
CA ASP A 144 5.22 -6.15 10.85
C ASP A 144 5.16 -4.72 10.30
N LEU A 145 4.86 -3.74 11.16
CA LEU A 145 4.91 -2.33 10.80
C LEU A 145 6.33 -1.82 10.53
N ASP A 146 7.36 -2.35 11.20
CA ASP A 146 8.75 -2.03 10.84
C ASP A 146 9.07 -2.52 9.43
N GLY A 147 8.71 -3.77 9.11
CA GLY A 147 8.91 -4.32 7.77
C GLY A 147 8.11 -3.59 6.71
N LEU A 148 6.87 -3.18 7.03
CA LEU A 148 6.08 -2.32 6.18
C LEU A 148 6.80 -1.00 5.93
N LEU A 149 7.15 -0.24 6.96
CA LEU A 149 7.75 1.09 6.84
C LEU A 149 9.07 1.06 6.07
N GLN A 150 9.89 0.03 6.23
CA GLN A 150 11.10 -0.18 5.43
C GLN A 150 10.82 -0.37 3.94
N SER A 151 9.63 -0.83 3.57
CA SER A 151 9.22 -0.96 2.16
C SER A 151 8.57 0.31 1.59
N LEU A 152 8.20 1.26 2.45
CA LEU A 152 7.49 2.49 2.09
C LEU A 152 8.38 3.73 2.06
N LEU A 153 9.42 3.75 2.91
CA LEU A 153 10.39 4.83 3.08
C LEU A 153 11.76 4.40 2.53
#